data_AF-A0A7X9S0Q3-F1
#
_entry.id   AF-A0A7X9S0Q3-F1
#
_cell.length_a   1.000
_cell.length_b   1.000
_cell.length_c   1.000
_cell.angle_alpha   90.00
_cell.angle_beta   90.00
_cell.angle_gamma   90.00
#
_symmetry.space_group_name_H-M   'P 1'
#
loop_
_entity.id
_entity.type
_entity.pdbx_description
1 polymer ?
#
loop_
_entity_poly.entity_id
_entity_poly.type
_entity_poly.pdbx_seq_one_letter_code
_entity_poly.pdbx_strand_id
1 'polypeptide(L)'
;MLFTKALNFIKNTVSPEKEWKVYPTLVYDHVTISTPKKSSTYFVEIISENGEVLMDQKYKGATKIYFNKWGKGVYQMTLKYDEGEIKSKILVYPRFENV
;
A
#
# COMPACT_ATOMS: atom_id res chain seq x y z
N MET A 1 16.54 -29.95 -38.12
CA MET A 1 16.16 -30.30 -36.73
C MET A 1 16.77 -29.42 -35.62
N LEU A 2 17.54 -28.36 -35.94
CA LEU A 2 18.10 -27.44 -34.94
C LEU A 2 17.13 -26.34 -34.49
N PHE A 3 16.28 -25.84 -35.40
CA PHE A 3 15.30 -24.80 -35.10
C PHE A 3 14.23 -25.20 -34.08
N THR A 4 13.78 -26.46 -34.10
CA THR A 4 12.77 -26.97 -33.15
C THR A 4 13.29 -27.10 -31.72
N LYS A 5 14.59 -27.39 -31.54
CA LYS A 5 15.21 -27.42 -30.20
C LYS A 5 15.34 -26.02 -29.60
N ALA A 6 15.71 -25.03 -30.40
CA ALA A 6 15.78 -23.63 -29.97
C ALA A 6 14.39 -23.08 -29.60
N LEU A 7 13.35 -23.41 -30.37
CA LEU A 7 11.98 -22.96 -30.09
C LEU A 7 11.43 -23.57 -28.78
N ASN A 8 11.69 -24.85 -28.52
CA ASN A 8 11.31 -25.50 -27.26
C ASN A 8 12.12 -24.99 -26.07
N PHE A 9 13.38 -24.59 -26.26
CA PHE A 9 14.19 -23.98 -25.21
C PHE A 9 13.63 -22.62 -24.80
N ILE A 10 13.27 -21.77 -25.77
CA ILE A 10 12.66 -20.44 -25.54
C ILE A 10 11.31 -20.57 -24.83
N LYS A 11 10.47 -21.53 -25.24
CA LYS A 11 9.16 -21.78 -24.61
C LYS A 11 9.27 -22.21 -23.14
N ASN A 12 10.41 -22.80 -22.75
CA ASN A 12 10.68 -23.24 -21.38
C ASN A 12 11.53 -22.23 -20.55
N THR A 13 12.11 -21.19 -21.18
CA THR A 13 12.86 -20.14 -20.47
C THR A 13 12.02 -18.90 -20.17
N VAL A 14 10.89 -18.71 -20.84
CA VAL A 14 9.85 -17.80 -20.35
C VAL A 14 9.14 -18.51 -19.21
N SER A 15 9.78 -18.55 -18.05
CA SER A 15 9.09 -18.76 -16.79
C SER A 15 7.91 -17.81 -16.80
N PRO A 16 6.66 -18.26 -16.60
CA PRO A 16 5.61 -17.36 -16.20
C PRO A 16 6.03 -16.89 -14.81
N GLU A 17 6.93 -15.92 -14.75
CA GLU A 17 7.23 -15.22 -13.52
C GLU A 17 5.87 -14.86 -12.97
N LYS A 18 5.50 -15.49 -11.86
CA LYS A 18 4.33 -15.11 -11.11
C LYS A 18 4.64 -13.69 -10.68
N GLU A 19 4.23 -12.73 -11.50
CA GLU A 19 4.34 -11.31 -11.19
C GLU A 19 3.77 -11.16 -9.79
N TRP A 20 4.57 -10.63 -8.88
CA TRP A 20 4.12 -10.35 -7.54
C TRP A 20 3.06 -9.26 -7.63
N LYS A 21 1.79 -9.66 -7.59
CA LYS A 21 0.67 -8.73 -7.63
C LYS A 21 0.41 -8.25 -6.21
N VAL A 22 0.83 -7.01 -5.93
CA VAL A 22 0.52 -6.33 -4.67
C VAL A 22 -0.70 -5.47 -4.89
N TYR A 23 -1.79 -5.80 -4.21
CA TYR A 23 -3.03 -5.02 -4.27
C TYR A 23 -3.03 -3.97 -3.15
N PRO A 24 -3.26 -2.69 -3.48
CA PRO A 24 -3.35 -1.65 -2.47
C PRO A 24 -4.61 -1.84 -1.61
N THR A 25 -4.58 -1.28 -0.40
CA THR A 25 -5.79 -1.19 0.42
C THR A 25 -6.69 -0.11 -0.18
N LEU A 26 -7.87 -0.50 -0.66
CA LEU A 26 -8.87 0.43 -1.18
C LEU A 26 -9.55 1.14 0.00
N VAL A 27 -9.54 2.47 -0.03
CA VAL A 27 -10.09 3.33 1.02
C VAL A 27 -10.97 4.40 0.39
N TYR A 28 -12.14 4.64 0.97
CA TYR A 28 -13.01 5.74 0.54
C TYR A 28 -12.77 7.03 1.32
N ASP A 29 -12.48 6.90 2.62
CA ASP A 29 -12.45 8.04 3.54
C ASP A 29 -11.26 7.95 4.50
N HIS A 30 -11.15 6.85 5.25
CA HIS A 30 -10.11 6.69 6.26
C HIS A 30 -9.54 5.28 6.36
N VAL A 31 -8.31 5.19 6.83
CA VAL A 31 -7.71 3.96 7.34
C VAL A 31 -7.86 3.93 8.85
N THR A 32 -8.17 2.75 9.41
CA THR A 32 -8.15 2.53 10.87
C THR A 32 -6.91 1.74 11.23
N ILE A 33 -6.11 2.27 12.14
CA ILE A 33 -4.97 1.57 12.75
C ILE A 33 -5.43 1.02 14.10
N SER A 34 -5.37 -0.30 14.24
CA SER A 34 -5.67 -1.00 15.48
C SER A 34 -4.37 -1.43 16.15
N THR A 35 -4.23 -1.14 17.45
CA THR A 35 -3.04 -1.49 18.23
C THR A 35 -3.32 -2.64 19.20
N PRO A 36 -2.35 -3.55 19.46
CA PRO A 36 -2.53 -4.63 20.45
C PRO A 36 -2.83 -4.13 21.86
N LYS A 37 -2.22 -3.01 22.26
CA LYS A 37 -2.46 -2.35 23.55
C LYS A 37 -2.86 -0.90 23.33
N LYS A 38 -3.81 -0.37 24.11
CA LYS A 38 -4.21 1.05 24.05
C LYS A 38 -3.06 2.02 24.33
N SER A 39 -2.03 1.57 25.04
CA SER A 39 -0.83 2.36 25.35
C SER A 39 0.23 2.34 24.25
N SER A 40 0.08 1.49 23.22
CA SER A 40 1.10 1.35 22.16
C SER A 40 1.28 2.67 21.44
N THR A 41 2.53 3.09 21.28
CA THR A 41 2.89 4.27 20.48
C THR A 41 3.48 3.83 19.16
N TYR A 42 3.20 4.59 18.11
CA TYR A 42 3.72 4.35 16.78
C TYR A 42 3.77 5.66 16.02
N PHE A 43 4.45 5.61 14.89
CA PHE A 43 4.67 6.74 14.01
C PHE A 43 4.08 6.41 12.65
N VAL A 44 3.44 7.39 12.02
CA VAL A 44 2.84 7.24 10.70
C VAL A 44 3.37 8.34 9.79
N GLU A 45 3.88 7.90 8.65
CA GLU A 45 4.28 8.73 7.53
C GLU A 45 3.37 8.41 6.35
N ILE A 46 2.86 9.44 5.68
CA ILE A 46 2.08 9.29 4.43
C ILE A 46 2.74 10.13 3.35
N ILE A 47 3.04 9.46 2.25
CA ILE A 47 3.69 10.03 1.08
C ILE A 47 2.74 9.88 -0.12
N SER A 48 2.58 10.91 -0.93
CA SER A 48 1.85 10.82 -2.19
C SER A 48 2.67 10.08 -3.26
N GLU A 49 2.05 9.80 -4.42
CA GLU A 49 2.75 9.18 -5.56
C GLU A 49 3.92 10.02 -6.11
N ASN A 50 3.89 11.34 -5.95
CA ASN A 50 4.97 12.22 -6.43
C ASN A 50 6.17 12.31 -5.44
N GLY A 51 6.10 11.62 -4.29
CA GLY A 51 7.12 11.63 -3.25
C GLY A 51 6.96 12.73 -2.19
N GLU A 52 5.91 13.54 -2.26
CA GLU A 52 5.61 14.56 -1.24
C GLU A 52 5.13 13.92 0.07
N VAL A 53 5.75 14.32 1.18
CA VAL A 53 5.32 13.90 2.53
C VAL A 53 4.12 14.73 2.95
N LEU A 54 2.97 14.08 3.03
CA LEU A 54 1.67 14.70 3.35
C LEU A 54 1.34 14.66 4.85
N MET A 55 1.90 13.70 5.57
CA MET A 55 1.75 13.56 7.02
C MET A 55 2.97 12.86 7.59
N ASP A 56 3.39 13.33 8.76
CA ASP A 56 4.46 12.73 9.54
C ASP A 56 4.17 12.94 11.04
N GLN A 57 3.54 11.96 11.69
CA GLN A 57 2.98 12.14 13.05
C GLN A 57 3.09 10.91 13.94
N LYS A 58 3.24 11.15 15.25
CA LYS A 58 3.22 10.13 16.30
C LYS A 58 1.81 9.99 16.89
N TYR A 59 1.37 8.75 17.06
CA TYR A 59 0.08 8.38 17.64
C TYR A 59 0.23 7.44 18.83
N LYS A 60 -0.86 7.31 19.60
CA LYS A 60 -0.99 6.37 20.73
C LYS A 60 -2.36 5.70 20.67
N GLY A 61 -2.38 4.37 20.72
CA GLY A 61 -3.60 3.58 20.66
C GLY A 61 -4.28 3.58 19.27
N ALA A 62 -5.52 3.09 19.22
CA ALA A 62 -6.25 2.99 17.96
C ALA A 62 -6.54 4.39 17.38
N THR A 63 -6.24 4.59 16.10
CA THR A 63 -6.37 5.89 15.42
C THR A 63 -7.02 5.73 14.05
N LYS A 64 -7.79 6.72 13.63
CA LYS A 64 -8.30 6.85 12.27
C LYS A 64 -7.55 7.95 11.52
N ILE A 65 -7.10 7.65 10.31
CA ILE A 65 -6.42 8.60 9.44
C ILE A 65 -7.29 8.85 8.23
N TYR A 66 -7.76 10.09 8.09
CA TYR A 66 -8.64 10.53 7.03
C TYR A 66 -7.84 11.03 5.82
N PHE A 67 -8.15 10.48 4.66
CA PHE A 67 -7.50 10.80 3.37
C PHE A 67 -8.31 11.80 2.54
N ASN A 68 -9.54 12.12 2.95
CA ASN A 68 -10.42 13.08 2.29
C ASN A 68 -9.76 14.45 1.99
N LYS A 69 -8.86 14.92 2.85
CA LYS A 69 -8.12 16.19 2.69
C LYS A 69 -7.10 16.21 1.55
N TRP A 70 -6.63 15.04 1.10
CA TRP A 70 -5.64 14.93 0.02
C TRP A 70 -6.27 14.55 -1.33
N GLY A 71 -7.53 14.11 -1.29
CA GLY A 71 -8.30 13.76 -2.48
C GLY A 71 -7.99 12.36 -3.02
N LYS A 72 -8.52 12.08 -4.20
CA LYS A 72 -8.33 10.81 -4.91
C LYS A 72 -6.86 10.63 -5.28
N GLY A 73 -6.31 9.45 -5.05
CA GLY A 73 -4.93 9.15 -5.44
C GLY A 73 -4.39 7.86 -4.87
N VAL A 74 -3.14 7.58 -5.22
CA VAL A 74 -2.36 6.51 -4.61
C VAL A 74 -1.42 7.14 -3.58
N TYR A 75 -1.38 6.55 -2.40
CA TYR A 75 -0.55 6.99 -1.29
C TYR A 75 0.26 5.81 -0.76
N GLN A 76 1.46 6.09 -0.26
CA GLN A 76 2.23 5.16 0.53
C GLN A 76 2.10 5.55 1.99
N MET A 77 1.71 4.60 2.84
CA MET A 77 1.67 4.74 4.28
C MET A 77 2.74 3.85 4.90
N THR A 78 3.61 4.45 5.71
CA THR A 78 4.60 3.75 6.52
C THR A 78 4.20 3.89 7.98
N LEU A 79 4.01 2.77 8.67
CA LEU A 79 3.74 2.72 10.11
C LEU A 79 4.95 2.11 10.81
N LYS A 80 5.60 2.88 11.68
CA LYS A 80 6.78 2.44 12.46
C LYS A 80 6.37 2.29 13.93
N TYR A 81 6.68 1.14 14.53
CA TYR A 81 6.37 0.80 15.92
C TYR A 81 7.58 0.06 16.52
N ASP A 82 7.54 -0.21 17.82
CA ASP A 82 8.72 -0.70 18.56
C ASP A 82 9.32 -2.00 17.99
N GLU A 83 8.51 -2.85 17.38
CA GLU A 83 8.93 -4.17 16.85
C GLU A 83 9.19 -4.15 15.33
N GLY A 84 8.98 -3.04 14.63
CA GLY A 84 9.27 -2.95 13.20
C GLY A 84 8.51 -1.88 12.43
N GLU A 85 8.43 -2.08 11.11
CA GLU A 85 7.69 -1.20 10.21
C GLU A 85 6.73 -1.99 9.31
N ILE A 86 5.57 -1.38 9.02
CA ILE A 86 4.60 -1.87 8.05
C ILE A 86 4.48 -0.80 6.96
N LYS A 87 4.65 -1.22 5.71
CA LYS A 87 4.41 -0.38 4.53
C LYS A 87 3.16 -0.85 3.81
N SER A 88 2.29 0.08 3.45
CA SER A 88 1.07 -0.20 2.71
C SER A 88 0.85 0.84 1.63
N LYS A 89 0.39 0.40 0.44
CA LYS A 89 -0.13 1.30 -0.59
C LYS A 89 -1.63 1.46 -0.36
N ILE A 90 -2.09 2.70 -0.31
CA ILE A 90 -3.49 3.07 -0.12
C ILE A 90 -4.00 3.66 -1.44
N LEU A 91 -5.10 3.11 -1.96
CA LEU A 91 -5.80 3.66 -3.10
C LEU A 91 -7.06 4.37 -2.59
N VAL A 92 -7.10 5.69 -2.73
CA VAL A 92 -8.25 6.50 -2.32
C VAL A 92 -9.14 6.71 -3.53
N TYR A 93 -10.40 6.27 -3.43
CA TYR A 93 -11.39 6.41 -4.50
C TYR A 93 -12.55 7.32 -4.05
N PRO A 94 -13.13 8.13 -4.96
CA PRO A 94 -14.31 8.92 -4.65
C PRO A 94 -15.43 8.00 -4.13
N ARG A 95 -16.14 8.48 -3.11
CA ARG A 95 -17.40 7.87 -2.68
C ARG A 95 -18.37 8.00 -3.85
N PHE A 96 -18.92 6.90 -4.35
CA PHE A 96 -20.02 6.98 -5.31
C PHE A 96 -21.19 7.66 -4.60
N GLU A 97 -21.46 8.92 -4.94
CA GLU A 97 -22.76 9.52 -4.67
C GLU A 97 -23.73 8.84 -5.65
N ASN A 98 -24.76 8.17 -5.11
CA ASN A 98 -25.72 7.42 -5.91
C ASN A 98 -26.28 8.32 -7.02
N VAL A 99 -26.08 7.90 -8.27
CA VAL A 99 -26.81 8.39 -9.45
C VAL A 99 -28.23 7.84 -9.41
#